data_AF-W6KAC3-F1
#
_entry.id   AF-W6KAC3-F1
#
_cell.length_a   1.000
_cell.length_b   1.000
_cell.length_c   1.000
_cell.angle_alpha   90.00
_cell.angle_beta   90.00
_cell.angle_gamma   90.00
#
_symmetry.space_group_name_H-M   'P 1'
#
loop_
_entity.id
_entity.type
_entity.pdbx_description
1 polymer ?
#
loop_
_entity_poly.entity_id
_entity_poly.type
_entity_poly.pdbx_seq_one_letter_code
_entity_poly.pdbx_strand_id
1 'polypeptide(L)'
;MAKTAAPRKKGPNLIVMAGLAVVLLAVALPQVLILFFGMLPTWVAIFLIDRSKEKYASFCVGGLNFCGTLPYVLDSWFGTNTPVAAFKILTNAFSLLVMYGSAALGWVIFMVVPPVVAVFLQVLNERRVQQLRSEQKKLVDDWGEEVTDTADAQKASSDGETPSAPEAPAA
;
A
#
# COMPACT_ATOMS: atom_id res chain seq x y z
N MET A 1 -53.38 -33.42 -5.63
CA MET A 1 -52.71 -32.11 -5.48
C MET A 1 -51.45 -32.12 -6.34
N ALA A 2 -51.44 -31.40 -7.47
CA ALA A 2 -50.28 -31.32 -8.36
C ALA A 2 -49.35 -30.18 -7.91
N LYS A 3 -48.09 -30.49 -7.63
CA LYS A 3 -47.07 -29.53 -7.20
C LYS A 3 -46.52 -28.81 -8.42
N THR A 4 -46.95 -27.57 -8.64
CA THR A 4 -46.42 -26.70 -9.70
C THR A 4 -44.93 -26.43 -9.45
N ALA A 5 -44.07 -26.86 -10.37
CA ALA A 5 -42.63 -26.59 -10.30
C ALA A 5 -42.34 -25.12 -10.62
N ALA A 6 -41.59 -24.44 -9.75
CA ALA A 6 -41.18 -23.05 -9.94
C ALA A 6 -40.17 -22.93 -11.11
N PRO A 7 -40.19 -21.83 -11.89
CA PRO A 7 -39.32 -21.67 -13.05
C PRO A 7 -37.86 -21.51 -12.63
N ARG A 8 -36.97 -22.32 -13.21
CA ARG A 8 -35.52 -22.20 -13.06
C ARG A 8 -35.06 -20.89 -13.71
N LYS A 9 -34.52 -19.95 -12.93
CA LYS A 9 -33.85 -18.75 -13.47
C LYS A 9 -32.64 -19.20 -14.30
N LYS A 10 -32.65 -18.92 -15.60
CA LYS A 10 -31.48 -19.14 -16.48
C LYS A 10 -30.39 -18.16 -16.04
N GLY A 11 -29.24 -18.67 -15.60
CA GLY A 11 -28.05 -17.86 -15.39
C GLY A 11 -27.59 -17.20 -16.70
N PRO A 12 -26.78 -16.14 -16.65
CA PRO A 12 -26.31 -15.46 -17.85
C PRO A 12 -25.56 -16.45 -18.76
N ASN A 13 -25.91 -16.47 -20.05
CA ASN A 13 -25.31 -17.36 -21.03
C ASN A 13 -23.83 -17.02 -21.21
N LEU A 14 -22.93 -17.92 -20.79
CA LEU A 14 -21.47 -17.74 -20.85
C LEU A 14 -20.96 -17.37 -22.25
N ILE A 15 -21.57 -17.93 -23.30
CA ILE A 15 -21.23 -17.64 -24.70
C ILE A 15 -21.57 -16.19 -25.08
N VAL A 16 -22.71 -15.67 -24.60
CA VAL A 16 -23.11 -14.28 -24.83
C VAL A 16 -22.19 -13.33 -24.07
N MET A 17 -21.80 -13.68 -22.83
CA MET A 17 -20.82 -12.92 -22.06
C MET A 17 -19.44 -12.92 -22.72
N ALA A 18 -18.98 -14.07 -23.21
CA ALA A 18 -17.71 -14.18 -23.91
C ALA A 18 -17.70 -13.38 -25.23
N GLY A 19 -18.78 -13.48 -26.02
CA GLY A 19 -18.93 -12.69 -27.25
C GLY A 19 -18.95 -11.18 -26.98
N LEU A 20 -19.69 -10.74 -25.96
CA LEU A 20 -19.70 -9.34 -25.53
C LEU A 20 -18.31 -8.88 -25.06
N ALA A 21 -17.59 -9.71 -24.29
CA ALA A 21 -16.24 -9.41 -23.83
C ALA A 21 -15.25 -9.25 -24.99
N VAL A 22 -15.34 -10.09 -26.03
CA VAL A 22 -14.48 -9.97 -27.23
C VAL A 22 -14.75 -8.67 -27.99
N VAL A 23 -16.02 -8.27 -28.16
CA VAL A 23 -16.39 -7.01 -28.82
C VAL A 23 -15.88 -5.81 -28.01
N LEU A 24 -16.07 -5.83 -26.68
CA LEU A 24 -15.56 -4.78 -25.79
C LEU A 24 -14.03 -4.69 -25.85
N LEU A 25 -13.33 -5.83 -25.87
CA LEU A 25 -11.88 -5.87 -25.99
C LEU A 25 -11.38 -5.32 -27.33
N ALA A 26 -12.09 -5.62 -28.42
CA ALA A 26 -11.73 -5.11 -29.75
C ALA A 26 -11.87 -3.58 -29.84
N VAL A 27 -12.93 -3.01 -29.23
CA VAL A 27 -13.12 -1.56 -29.15
C VAL A 27 -12.10 -0.90 -28.21
N ALA A 28 -11.75 -1.58 -27.11
CA ALA A 28 -10.80 -1.09 -26.11
C ALA A 28 -9.32 -1.41 -26.44
N LEU A 29 -9.03 -1.98 -27.61
CA LEU A 29 -7.70 -2.48 -27.94
C LEU A 29 -6.62 -1.39 -27.85
N PRO A 30 -6.78 -0.18 -28.43
CA PRO A 30 -5.82 0.91 -28.29
C PRO A 30 -5.52 1.27 -26.81
N GLN A 31 -6.56 1.32 -25.99
CA GLN A 31 -6.49 1.67 -24.57
C GLN A 31 -5.77 0.58 -23.78
N VAL A 32 -6.06 -0.69 -24.08
CA VAL A 32 -5.37 -1.83 -23.47
C VAL A 32 -3.87 -1.78 -23.79
N LEU A 33 -3.48 -1.46 -25.03
CA LEU A 33 -2.06 -1.30 -25.37
C LEU A 33 -1.41 -0.17 -24.57
N ILE A 34 -2.03 1.02 -24.53
CA ILE A 34 -1.49 2.17 -23.79
C ILE A 34 -1.35 1.84 -22.30
N LEU A 35 -2.38 1.26 -21.69
CA LEU A 35 -2.33 0.89 -20.28
C LEU A 35 -1.30 -0.20 -20.01
N PHE A 36 -1.25 -1.24 -20.85
CA PHE A 36 -0.34 -2.36 -20.64
C PHE A 36 1.14 -1.92 -20.67
N PHE A 37 1.52 -1.12 -21.67
CA PHE A 37 2.90 -0.66 -21.85
C PHE A 37 3.23 0.61 -21.02
N GLY A 38 2.27 1.51 -20.82
CA GLY A 38 2.43 2.70 -19.98
C GLY A 38 2.55 2.35 -18.49
N MET A 39 1.87 1.30 -18.05
CA MET A 39 1.89 0.85 -16.66
C MET A 39 2.97 -0.19 -16.35
N LEU A 40 3.96 -0.41 -17.23
CA LEU A 40 5.10 -1.32 -16.95
C LEU A 40 5.76 -1.11 -15.57
N PRO A 41 6.04 0.14 -15.14
CA PRO A 41 6.56 0.38 -13.79
C PRO A 41 5.67 -0.11 -12.65
N THR A 42 4.34 -0.11 -12.81
CA THR A 42 3.41 -0.58 -11.76
C THR A 42 3.40 -2.10 -11.69
N TRP A 43 3.50 -2.77 -12.84
CA TRP A 43 3.64 -4.23 -12.89
C TRP A 43 4.91 -4.68 -12.16
N VAL A 44 6.01 -3.96 -12.39
CA VAL A 44 7.27 -4.18 -11.66
C VAL A 44 7.09 -3.96 -10.16
N ALA A 45 6.45 -2.86 -9.75
CA ALA A 45 6.17 -2.60 -8.33
C ALA A 45 5.37 -3.73 -7.67
N ILE A 46 4.27 -4.17 -8.31
CA ILE A 46 3.36 -5.20 -7.77
C ILE A 46 3.99 -6.59 -7.71
N PHE A 47 4.68 -7.01 -8.77
CA PHE A 47 5.13 -8.41 -8.88
C PHE A 47 6.54 -8.64 -8.35
N LEU A 48 7.43 -7.64 -8.47
CA LEU A 48 8.85 -7.82 -8.13
C LEU A 48 9.22 -7.22 -6.78
N ILE A 49 8.82 -5.97 -6.52
CA ILE A 49 9.27 -5.26 -5.31
C ILE A 49 8.36 -5.57 -4.11
N ASP A 50 7.04 -5.48 -4.30
CA ASP A 50 6.14 -5.41 -3.16
C ASP A 50 5.70 -6.79 -2.66
N ARG A 51 6.55 -7.36 -1.79
CA ARG A 51 6.27 -8.62 -1.08
C ARG A 51 5.55 -8.42 0.25
N SER A 52 5.33 -7.16 0.64
CA SER A 52 4.61 -6.82 1.87
C SER A 52 3.12 -7.10 1.73
N LYS A 53 2.43 -7.36 2.85
CA LYS A 53 0.96 -7.56 2.83
C LYS A 53 0.21 -6.30 2.41
N GLU A 54 0.72 -5.13 2.81
CA GLU A 54 0.05 -3.84 2.68
C GLU A 54 0.21 -3.18 1.31
N LYS A 55 1.22 -3.59 0.55
CA LYS A 55 1.47 -3.18 -0.83
C LYS A 55 1.63 -1.66 -1.09
N TYR A 56 2.25 -0.94 -0.15
CA TYR A 56 2.35 0.52 -0.22
C TYR A 56 3.10 1.04 -1.45
N ALA A 57 4.18 0.36 -1.88
CA ALA A 57 4.93 0.76 -3.08
C ALA A 57 4.05 0.64 -4.32
N SER A 58 3.27 -0.44 -4.39
CA SER A 58 2.34 -0.68 -5.49
C SER A 58 1.25 0.38 -5.58
N PHE A 59 0.71 0.84 -4.44
CA PHE A 59 -0.32 1.88 -4.44
C PHE A 59 0.23 3.25 -4.84
N CYS A 60 1.39 3.67 -4.30
CA CYS A 60 2.00 4.96 -4.64
C CYS A 60 2.41 5.01 -6.12
N VAL A 61 3.14 4.01 -6.60
CA VAL A 61 3.60 3.93 -7.99
C VAL A 61 2.42 3.70 -8.93
N GLY A 62 1.48 2.84 -8.54
CA GLY A 62 0.26 2.53 -9.27
C GLY A 62 -0.59 3.76 -9.55
N GLY A 63 -0.94 4.50 -8.50
CA GLY A 63 -1.79 5.69 -8.61
C GLY A 63 -1.14 6.80 -9.45
N LEU A 64 0.15 7.07 -9.22
CA LEU A 64 0.86 8.14 -9.94
C LEU A 64 1.16 7.77 -11.40
N ASN A 65 1.56 6.53 -11.69
CA ASN A 65 1.72 6.08 -13.06
C ASN A 65 0.38 6.14 -13.81
N PHE A 66 -0.70 5.66 -13.18
CA PHE A 66 -2.03 5.74 -13.77
C PHE A 66 -2.44 7.19 -14.08
N CYS A 67 -2.19 8.12 -13.16
CA CYS A 67 -2.46 9.54 -13.39
C CYS A 67 -1.68 10.11 -14.60
N GLY A 68 -0.41 9.73 -14.75
CA GLY A 68 0.41 10.13 -15.91
C GLY A 68 0.01 9.45 -17.22
N THR A 69 -0.55 8.24 -17.16
CA THR A 69 -1.01 7.48 -18.34
C THR A 69 -2.43 7.88 -18.76
N LEU A 70 -3.26 8.35 -17.82
CA LEU A 70 -4.65 8.73 -18.03
C LEU A 70 -4.91 9.71 -19.19
N PRO A 71 -4.17 10.83 -19.36
CA PRO A 71 -4.44 11.76 -20.45
C PRO A 71 -4.32 11.10 -21.83
N TYR A 72 -3.38 10.16 -21.99
CA TYR A 72 -3.17 9.44 -23.24
C TYR A 72 -4.26 8.39 -23.52
N VAL A 73 -4.79 7.77 -22.46
CA VAL A 73 -5.95 6.88 -22.58
C VAL A 73 -7.20 7.66 -22.98
N LEU A 74 -7.40 8.85 -22.38
CA LEU A 74 -8.52 9.73 -22.73
C LEU A 74 -8.40 10.29 -24.16
N ASP A 75 -7.20 10.68 -24.58
CA ASP A 75 -6.94 11.12 -25.96
C ASP A 75 -7.22 10.00 -26.97
N SER A 76 -6.83 8.76 -26.65
CA SER A 76 -7.19 7.61 -27.48
C SER A 76 -8.69 7.34 -27.51
N TRP A 77 -9.42 7.57 -26.40
CA TRP A 77 -10.85 7.30 -26.28
C TRP A 77 -11.71 8.33 -27.02
N PHE A 78 -11.44 9.62 -26.84
CA PHE A 78 -12.19 10.70 -27.49
C PHE A 78 -11.67 11.04 -28.88
N GLY A 79 -10.41 10.70 -29.17
CA GLY A 79 -9.77 10.93 -30.45
C GLY A 79 -9.81 9.70 -31.35
N THR A 80 -8.65 9.37 -31.92
CA THR A 80 -8.54 8.28 -32.90
C THR A 80 -8.36 6.93 -32.19
N ASN A 81 -9.45 6.17 -32.10
CA ASN A 81 -9.47 4.81 -31.53
C ASN A 81 -8.86 3.77 -32.49
N THR A 82 -7.58 3.94 -32.85
CA THR A 82 -6.87 2.98 -33.70
C THR A 82 -5.60 2.46 -33.02
N PRO A 83 -5.20 1.19 -33.27
CA PRO A 83 -3.97 0.65 -32.72
C PRO A 83 -2.73 1.43 -33.15
N VAL A 84 -2.73 1.94 -34.39
CA VAL A 84 -1.62 2.74 -34.95
C VAL A 84 -1.42 4.04 -34.16
N ALA A 85 -2.50 4.71 -33.77
CA ALA A 85 -2.43 5.90 -32.93
C ALA A 85 -1.85 5.58 -31.54
N ALA A 86 -2.26 4.46 -30.93
CA ALA A 86 -1.70 4.00 -29.66
C ALA A 86 -0.18 3.75 -29.76
N PHE A 87 0.30 3.10 -30.83
CA PHE A 87 1.74 2.91 -31.04
C PHE A 87 2.49 4.23 -31.23
N LYS A 88 1.88 5.23 -31.88
CA LYS A 88 2.48 6.56 -32.00
C LYS A 88 2.66 7.23 -30.64
N ILE A 89 1.70 7.05 -29.72
CA ILE A 89 1.82 7.52 -28.33
C ILE A 89 2.93 6.76 -27.61
N LEU A 90 2.94 5.42 -27.71
CA LEU A 90 3.90 4.57 -26.99
C LEU A 90 5.35 4.71 -27.48
N THR A 91 5.57 5.21 -28.69
CA THR A 91 6.91 5.47 -29.24
C THR A 91 7.34 6.93 -29.06
N ASN A 92 6.45 7.80 -28.59
CA ASN A 92 6.76 9.21 -28.39
C ASN A 92 7.55 9.41 -27.09
N ALA A 93 8.72 10.05 -27.20
CA ALA A 93 9.61 10.28 -26.07
C ALA A 93 8.97 11.11 -24.94
N PHE A 94 8.18 12.14 -25.28
CA PHE A 94 7.49 12.98 -24.29
C PHE A 94 6.38 12.19 -23.59
N SER A 95 5.64 11.36 -24.31
CA SER A 95 4.61 10.49 -23.73
C SER A 95 5.22 9.52 -22.72
N LEU A 96 6.31 8.85 -23.09
CA LEU A 96 7.01 7.93 -22.17
C LEU A 96 7.60 8.66 -20.97
N LEU A 97 8.16 9.86 -21.17
CA LEU A 97 8.69 10.68 -20.09
C LEU A 97 7.61 11.01 -19.06
N VAL A 98 6.39 11.37 -19.49
CA VAL A 98 5.29 11.69 -18.57
C VAL A 98 4.80 10.44 -17.85
N MET A 99 4.54 9.34 -18.58
CA MET A 99 4.05 8.08 -18.00
C MET A 99 5.05 7.50 -16.98
N TYR A 100 6.32 7.41 -17.35
CA TYR A 100 7.34 6.81 -16.48
C TYR A 100 7.89 7.82 -15.47
N GLY A 101 7.89 9.11 -15.79
CA GLY A 101 8.23 10.17 -14.85
C GLY A 101 7.24 10.25 -13.70
N SER A 102 5.93 10.14 -13.95
CA SER A 102 4.94 10.07 -12.88
C SER A 102 5.11 8.80 -12.02
N ALA A 103 5.44 7.66 -12.64
CA ALA A 103 5.78 6.45 -11.91
C ALA A 103 7.01 6.62 -11.01
N ALA A 104 8.05 7.30 -11.50
CA ALA A 104 9.25 7.62 -10.72
C ALA A 104 8.91 8.52 -9.52
N LEU A 105 8.01 9.49 -9.68
CA LEU A 105 7.51 10.28 -8.55
C LEU A 105 6.82 9.40 -7.49
N GLY A 106 6.09 8.37 -7.90
CA GLY A 106 5.50 7.40 -6.97
C GLY A 106 6.54 6.66 -6.15
N TRP A 107 7.67 6.31 -6.74
CA TRP A 107 8.80 5.72 -6.02
C TRP A 107 9.43 6.69 -5.03
N VAL A 108 9.61 7.95 -5.42
CA VAL A 108 10.14 9.00 -4.54
C VAL A 108 9.26 9.15 -3.31
N ILE A 109 7.94 9.22 -3.49
CA ILE A 109 7.00 9.31 -2.35
C ILE A 109 7.12 8.08 -1.45
N PHE A 110 7.15 6.88 -2.03
CA PHE A 110 7.30 5.65 -1.25
C PHE A 110 8.59 5.62 -0.41
N MET A 111 9.69 6.19 -0.90
CA MET A 111 10.96 6.25 -0.16
C MET A 111 10.97 7.35 0.91
N VAL A 112 10.30 8.48 0.66
CA VAL A 112 10.32 9.65 1.55
C VAL A 112 9.31 9.53 2.69
N VAL A 113 8.15 8.91 2.46
CA VAL A 113 7.08 8.83 3.48
C VAL A 113 7.51 8.06 4.74
N PRO A 114 8.14 6.86 4.67
CA PRO A 114 8.53 6.10 5.86
C PRO A 114 9.44 6.84 6.85
N PRO A 115 10.56 7.47 6.44
CA PRO A 115 11.41 8.22 7.38
C PRO A 115 10.68 9.43 7.97
N VAL A 116 9.86 10.13 7.18
CA VAL A 116 9.06 11.26 7.68
C VAL A 116 8.09 10.82 8.77
N VAL A 117 7.39 9.70 8.54
CA VAL A 117 6.47 9.11 9.54
C VAL A 117 7.24 8.67 10.78
N ALA A 118 8.42 8.05 10.63
CA ALA A 118 9.23 7.62 11.76
C ALA A 118 9.65 8.80 12.66
N VAL A 119 10.11 9.91 12.07
CA VAL A 119 10.46 11.13 12.82
C VAL A 119 9.24 11.70 13.53
N PHE A 120 8.10 11.74 12.87
CA PHE A 120 6.87 12.25 13.49
C PHE A 120 6.42 11.38 14.67
N LEU A 121 6.51 10.05 14.53
CA LEU A 121 6.22 9.11 15.61
C LEU A 121 7.19 9.25 16.79
N GLN A 122 8.47 9.50 16.54
CA GLN A 122 9.45 9.76 17.60
C GLN A 122 9.07 11.00 18.43
N VAL A 123 8.74 12.12 17.76
CA VAL A 123 8.32 13.36 18.43
C VAL A 123 7.04 13.14 19.26
N LEU A 124 6.07 12.38 18.73
CA LEU A 124 4.85 12.04 19.47
C LEU A 124 5.15 11.18 20.71
N ASN A 125 6.02 10.20 20.56
CA ASN A 125 6.42 9.31 21.66
C ASN A 125 7.17 10.08 22.76
N GLU A 126 8.07 11.00 22.40
CA GLU A 126 8.76 11.86 23.38
C GLU A 126 7.78 12.72 24.18
N ARG A 127 6.80 13.34 23.52
CA ARG A 127 5.74 14.10 24.20
C ARG A 127 4.93 13.21 25.13
N ARG A 128 4.59 11.99 24.69
CA ARG A 128 3.87 11.03 25.52
C ARG A 128 4.67 10.62 26.76
N VAL A 129 5.97 10.37 26.60
CA VAL A 129 6.87 10.06 27.72
C VAL A 129 6.98 11.24 28.68
N GLN A 130 7.10 12.48 28.18
CA GLN A 130 7.14 13.67 29.03
C GLN A 130 5.84 13.86 29.83
N GLN A 131 4.68 13.64 29.20
CA GLN A 131 3.39 13.67 29.89
C GLN A 131 3.34 12.62 31.00
N LEU A 132 3.69 11.37 30.71
CA LEU A 132 3.68 10.29 31.69
C LEU A 132 4.65 10.57 32.86
N ARG A 133 5.84 11.10 32.58
CA ARG A 133 6.79 11.52 33.63
C ARG A 133 6.26 12.67 34.48
N SER A 134 5.53 13.61 33.88
CA SER A 134 4.91 14.71 34.63
C SER A 134 3.78 14.22 35.54
N GLU A 135 2.98 13.26 35.07
CA GLU A 135 1.93 12.62 35.86
C GLU A 135 2.53 11.79 37.00
N GLN A 136 3.57 10.99 36.72
CA GLN A 136 4.30 10.22 37.73
C GLN A 136 4.88 11.14 38.80
N LYS A 137 5.51 12.26 38.42
CA LYS A 137 6.06 13.23 39.39
C LYS A 137 4.97 13.80 40.30
N LYS A 138 3.80 14.10 39.75
CA LYS A 138 2.66 14.60 40.54
C LYS A 138 2.15 13.54 41.53
N LEU A 139 2.06 12.28 41.09
CA LEU A 139 1.66 11.17 41.96
C LEU A 139 2.66 10.95 43.09
N VAL A 140 3.96 11.08 42.83
CA VAL A 140 5.00 10.99 43.88
C VAL A 140 4.89 12.15 44.87
N ASP A 141 4.60 13.37 44.41
CA ASP A 141 4.39 14.53 45.29
C ASP A 141 3.16 14.37 46.19
N ASP A 142 2.07 13.82 45.63
CA ASP A 142 0.79 13.63 46.33
C ASP A 142 0.81 12.41 47.29
N TRP A 143 1.52 11.32 46.95
CA TRP A 143 1.42 10.01 47.63
C TRP A 143 2.74 9.49 48.22
N GLY A 144 3.88 10.16 47.99
CA GLY A 144 5.20 9.72 48.44
C GLY A 144 5.89 8.71 47.52
N GLU A 145 7.10 8.32 47.87
CA GLU A 145 8.04 7.54 47.01
C GLU A 145 7.66 6.05 46.86
N GLU A 146 6.74 5.52 47.67
CA GLU A 146 6.31 4.11 47.59
C GLU A 146 5.61 3.74 46.27
N VAL A 147 5.09 4.73 45.52
CA VAL A 147 4.39 4.51 44.24
C VAL A 147 5.37 4.19 43.10
N THR A 148 6.63 4.58 43.22
CA THR A 148 7.68 4.31 42.22
C THR A 148 8.19 2.87 42.29
N ASP A 149 8.33 2.31 43.49
CA ASP A 149 8.84 0.95 43.69
C ASP A 149 7.97 -0.12 43.03
N THR A 150 6.64 0.08 42.97
CA THR A 150 5.72 -0.87 42.31
C THR A 150 5.89 -0.87 40.79
N ALA A 151 6.13 0.31 40.19
CA ALA A 151 6.37 0.43 38.76
C ALA A 151 7.72 -0.18 38.36
N ASP A 152 8.77 0.01 39.17
CA ASP A 152 10.10 -0.54 38.92
C ASP A 152 10.14 -2.06 39.17
N ALA A 153 9.44 -2.57 40.19
CA ALA A 153 9.28 -4.01 40.40
C ALA A 153 8.51 -4.70 39.26
N GLN A 154 7.54 -4.00 38.66
CA GLN A 154 6.79 -4.51 37.51
C GLN A 154 7.62 -4.52 36.23
N LYS A 155 8.58 -3.60 36.11
CA LYS A 155 9.56 -3.53 35.02
C LYS A 155 10.65 -4.60 35.16
N ALA A 156 11.15 -4.81 36.37
CA ALA A 156 12.12 -5.85 36.68
C ALA A 156 11.56 -7.27 36.46
N SER A 157 10.26 -7.47 36.72
CA SER A 157 9.59 -8.75 36.43
C SER A 157 9.24 -8.95 34.96
N SER A 158 9.07 -7.88 34.16
CA SER A 158 8.87 -7.99 32.72
C SER A 158 10.15 -8.25 31.94
N ASP A 159 11.28 -7.73 32.42
CA ASP A 159 12.57 -7.79 31.71
C ASP A 159 13.40 -9.05 32.06
N GLY A 160 12.91 -9.91 32.95
CA GLY A 160 13.39 -11.30 33.06
C GLY A 160 14.88 -11.44 33.33
N GLU A 161 15.44 -10.64 34.24
CA GLU A 161 16.80 -10.86 34.71
C GLU A 161 16.80 -12.08 35.64
N THR A 162 17.17 -13.23 35.08
CA THR A 162 17.43 -14.45 35.85
C THR A 162 18.69 -14.17 36.67
N PRO A 163 18.66 -14.14 38.01
CA PRO A 163 19.86 -13.94 38.79
C PRO A 163 20.79 -15.13 38.54
N SER A 164 21.94 -14.89 37.92
CA SER A 164 23.02 -15.87 37.83
C SER A 164 23.39 -16.29 39.26
N ALA A 165 23.12 -17.56 39.58
CA ALA A 165 23.45 -18.16 40.86
C ALA A 165 24.95 -17.99 41.16
N PRO A 166 25.35 -17.78 42.43
CA PRO A 166 26.75 -17.63 42.79
C PRO A 166 27.50 -18.94 42.50
N GLU A 167 28.56 -18.81 41.70
CA GLU A 167 29.51 -19.87 41.38
C GLU A 167 30.15 -20.40 42.67
N ALA A 168 29.85 -21.65 43.03
CA ALA A 168 30.46 -22.33 44.17
C ALA A 168 31.95 -22.63 43.89
N PRO A 169 32.84 -22.51 44.88
CA PRO A 169 34.28 -22.70 44.68
C PRO A 169 34.61 -24.16 44.35
N ALA A 170 35.39 -24.35 43.30
CA ALA A 170 35.88 -25.65 42.81
C ALA A 170 36.77 -26.35 43.86
N ALA A 171 36.53 -27.65 44.03
CA ALA A 171 37.39 -28.59 44.75
C ALA A 171 38.51 -29.13 43.84
#